data_AF-A0A1B6MLG4-F1
#
_entry.id   AF-A0A1B6MLG4-F1
#
_cell.length_a   1.000
_cell.length_b   1.000
_cell.length_c   1.000
_cell.angle_alpha   90.00
_cell.angle_beta   90.00
_cell.angle_gamma   90.00
#
_symmetry.space_group_name_H-M   'P 1'
#
loop_
_entity.id
_entity.type
_entity.pdbx_description
1 polymer ?
#
loop_
_entity_poly.entity_id
_entity_poly.type
_entity_poly.pdbx_seq_one_letter_code
_entity_poly.pdbx_strand_id
1 'polypeptide(L)'
;MSVILVTNTVECEVGANEPWPDDVKLYQPLETEQILLPDNASCLSVQAFLRMCKLKYEIVYKKNAENMSPSGRVPFVKCGAFIISELEPLTSFVAQKPKHIVLRHIGY
;
A
#
# COMPACT_ATOMS: atom_id res chain seq x y z
N MET A 1 21.68 4.26 -29.95
CA MET A 1 20.85 3.22 -29.32
C MET A 1 20.60 3.66 -27.88
N SER A 2 19.61 4.52 -27.65
CA SER A 2 19.19 4.92 -26.30
C SER A 2 17.96 4.11 -25.95
N VAL A 3 18.13 3.15 -25.06
CA VAL A 3 17.03 2.31 -24.54
C VAL A 3 16.17 3.20 -23.64
N ILE A 4 14.93 3.44 -24.09
CA ILE A 4 13.95 4.23 -23.37
C ILE A 4 13.46 3.39 -22.19
N LEU A 5 13.64 3.89 -20.96
CA LEU A 5 13.07 3.32 -19.74
C LEU A 5 11.56 3.61 -19.72
N VAL A 6 10.78 2.81 -20.46
CA VAL A 6 9.31 2.78 -20.39
C VAL A 6 8.91 1.51 -19.63
N THR A 7 9.06 1.48 -18.31
CA THR A 7 8.67 0.28 -17.54
C THR A 7 7.94 0.56 -16.23
N ASN A 8 7.38 1.75 -15.96
CA ASN A 8 6.69 1.92 -14.66
C ASN A 8 5.40 2.74 -14.65
N THR A 9 4.81 3.06 -15.81
CA THR A 9 3.53 3.80 -15.86
C THR A 9 2.34 2.97 -16.33
N VAL A 10 2.58 1.86 -17.03
CA VAL A 10 1.54 1.11 -17.76
C VAL A 10 0.86 0.02 -16.94
N GLU A 11 1.44 -0.41 -15.80
CA GLU A 11 0.81 -1.41 -14.93
C GLU A 11 -0.18 -0.78 -13.95
N CYS A 12 0.04 0.48 -13.55
CA CYS A 12 -0.81 1.20 -12.60
C CYS A 12 -2.25 1.37 -13.09
N GLU A 13 -2.45 1.53 -14.40
CA GLU A 13 -3.77 1.83 -14.98
C GLU A 13 -4.73 0.63 -15.00
N VAL A 14 -4.22 -0.60 -15.10
CA VAL A 14 -5.08 -1.79 -15.25
C VAL A 14 -5.64 -2.29 -13.91
N GLY A 15 -4.89 -2.14 -12.82
CA GLY A 15 -5.34 -2.54 -11.47
C GLY A 15 -6.01 -1.45 -10.65
N ALA A 16 -5.89 -0.18 -11.05
CA ALA A 16 -6.44 0.96 -10.31
C ALA A 16 -7.97 0.95 -10.20
N ASN A 17 -8.66 0.33 -11.16
CA ASN A 17 -10.12 0.34 -11.23
C ASN A 17 -10.80 -0.87 -10.55
N GLU A 18 -10.03 -1.83 -10.02
CA GLU A 18 -10.58 -2.96 -9.28
C GLU A 18 -10.84 -2.60 -7.81
N PRO A 19 -11.88 -3.12 -7.15
CA PRO A 19 -12.12 -2.87 -5.73
C PRO A 19 -10.91 -3.25 -4.87
N TRP A 20 -10.85 -2.69 -3.65
CA TRP A 20 -9.81 -3.06 -2.69
C TRP A 20 -9.88 -4.55 -2.35
N PRO A 21 -8.81 -5.34 -2.56
CA PRO A 21 -8.86 -6.78 -2.37
C PRO A 21 -8.82 -7.17 -0.89
N ASP A 22 -9.26 -8.39 -0.56
CA ASP A 22 -9.26 -8.89 0.82
C ASP A 22 -7.88 -9.41 1.29
N ASP A 23 -6.97 -9.80 0.38
CA ASP A 23 -5.61 -10.32 0.71
C ASP A 23 -4.53 -9.21 0.63
N VAL A 24 -4.78 -8.03 1.20
CA VAL A 24 -3.77 -6.97 1.26
C VAL A 24 -2.83 -7.20 2.45
N LYS A 25 -1.53 -7.20 2.19
CA LYS A 25 -0.49 -7.38 3.21
C LYS A 25 0.38 -6.15 3.34
N LEU A 26 0.47 -5.60 4.55
CA LEU A 26 1.39 -4.52 4.92
C LEU A 26 2.65 -5.14 5.53
N TYR A 27 3.77 -5.05 4.82
CA TYR A 27 5.05 -5.53 5.29
C TYR A 27 5.79 -4.43 6.04
N GLN A 28 6.29 -4.77 7.22
CA GLN A 28 7.05 -3.86 8.07
C GLN A 28 8.10 -4.60 8.91
N PRO A 29 9.11 -3.90 9.45
CA PRO A 29 10.11 -4.48 10.34
C PRO A 29 9.50 -4.96 11.66
N LEU A 30 10.24 -5.77 12.40
CA LEU A 30 9.88 -6.15 13.77
C LEU A 30 9.98 -4.92 14.68
N GLU A 31 8.95 -4.64 15.49
CA GLU A 31 8.91 -3.46 16.39
C GLU A 31 10.00 -3.49 17.47
N THR A 32 10.52 -4.67 17.82
CA THR A 32 11.47 -4.87 18.92
C THR A 32 12.94 -4.91 18.45
N GLU A 33 13.20 -5.05 17.15
CA GLU A 33 14.56 -5.13 16.60
C GLU A 33 14.92 -3.80 15.90
N GLN A 34 15.51 -2.85 16.64
CA GLN A 34 16.22 -1.66 16.11
C GLN A 34 15.59 -0.98 14.89
N ILE A 35 14.28 -0.77 14.87
CA ILE A 35 13.65 0.08 13.85
C ILE A 35 14.07 1.54 14.06
N LEU A 36 14.46 2.24 13.00
CA LEU A 36 14.73 3.66 13.10
C LEU A 36 13.41 4.39 13.40
N LEU A 37 13.45 5.41 14.26
CA LEU A 37 12.29 6.25 14.54
C LEU A 37 11.55 6.75 13.28
N PRO A 38 12.22 7.25 12.22
CA PRO A 38 11.54 7.63 10.97
C PRO A 38 10.81 6.47 10.29
N ASP A 39 11.38 5.25 10.33
CA ASP A 39 10.76 4.07 9.72
C ASP A 39 9.54 3.63 10.54
N ASN A 40 9.62 3.69 11.87
CA ASN A 40 8.47 3.42 12.73
C ASN A 40 7.34 4.43 12.51
N ALA A 41 7.67 5.72 12.43
CA ALA A 41 6.68 6.76 12.11
C ALA A 41 6.02 6.53 10.75
N SER A 42 6.81 6.12 9.74
CA SER A 42 6.31 5.74 8.42
C SER A 42 5.36 4.54 8.50
N CYS A 43 5.70 3.50 9.28
CA CYS A 43 4.84 2.34 9.52
C CYS A 43 3.49 2.74 10.11
N LEU A 44 3.52 3.54 11.17
CA LEU A 44 2.31 4.03 11.84
C LEU A 44 1.46 4.92 10.95
N SER A 45 2.08 5.78 10.13
CA SER A 45 1.36 6.66 9.21
C SER A 45 0.54 5.88 8.17
N VAL A 46 1.12 4.83 7.57
CA VAL A 46 0.44 3.97 6.60
C VAL A 46 -0.66 3.15 7.28
N GLN A 47 -0.38 2.57 8.45
CA GLN A 47 -1.41 1.85 9.22
C GLN A 47 -2.59 2.74 9.57
N ALA A 48 -2.33 3.98 10.01
CA ALA A 48 -3.36 4.95 10.36
C ALA A 48 -4.18 5.33 9.12
N PHE A 49 -3.54 5.61 7.99
CA PHE A 49 -4.21 5.91 6.73
C PHE A 49 -5.15 4.78 6.29
N LEU A 50 -4.66 3.54 6.23
CA LEU A 50 -5.47 2.38 5.84
C LEU A 50 -6.66 2.16 6.79
N ARG A 51 -6.47 2.37 8.11
CA ARG A 51 -7.54 2.30 9.12
C ARG A 51 -8.58 3.40 8.93
N MET A 52 -8.15 4.64 8.67
CA MET A 52 -9.04 5.77 8.41
C MET A 52 -9.88 5.55 7.15
N CYS A 53 -9.30 4.94 6.11
CA CYS A 53 -10.00 4.54 4.91
C CYS A 53 -10.89 3.29 5.07
N LYS A 54 -10.89 2.66 6.26
CA LYS A 54 -11.61 1.40 6.56
C LYS A 54 -11.26 0.27 5.59
N LEU A 55 -10.01 0.23 5.14
CA LEU A 55 -9.51 -0.78 4.23
C LEU A 55 -9.04 -1.99 5.03
N LYS A 56 -9.35 -3.20 4.54
CA LYS A 56 -8.87 -4.45 5.15
C LYS A 56 -7.41 -4.67 4.77
N TYR A 57 -6.59 -5.03 5.75
CA TYR A 57 -5.21 -5.43 5.52
C TYR A 57 -4.71 -6.29 6.68
N GLU A 58 -3.71 -7.11 6.41
CA GLU A 58 -2.97 -7.89 7.39
C GLU A 58 -1.56 -7.30 7.56
N ILE A 59 -1.09 -7.19 8.79
CA ILE A 59 0.29 -6.76 9.07
C ILE A 59 1.19 -7.99 9.07
N VAL A 60 2.23 -7.97 8.23
CA VAL A 60 3.23 -9.03 8.13
C VAL A 60 4.57 -8.48 8.59
N TYR A 61 5.03 -8.96 9.74
CA TYR A 61 6.32 -8.59 10.29
C TYR A 61 7.44 -9.42 9.65
N LYS A 62 8.46 -8.75 9.12
CA LYS A 62 9.66 -9.37 8.53
C LYS A 62 10.92 -8.61 8.89
N LYS A 63 11.93 -9.34 9.38
CA LYS A 63 13.25 -8.76 9.69
C LYS A 63 13.93 -8.14 8.47
N ASN A 64 13.75 -8.75 7.30
CA ASN A 64 14.32 -8.32 6.02
C ASN A 64 13.32 -7.52 5.17
N ALA A 65 12.36 -6.83 5.78
CA ALA A 65 11.33 -6.07 5.05
C ALA A 65 11.94 -5.03 4.10
N GLU A 66 12.99 -4.33 4.51
CA GLU A 66 13.69 -3.35 3.66
C GLU A 66 14.22 -3.99 2.37
N ASN A 67 14.78 -5.20 2.43
CA ASN A 67 15.27 -5.93 1.26
C ASN A 67 14.15 -6.46 0.35
N MET A 68 12.92 -6.57 0.86
CA MET A 68 11.75 -6.99 0.06
C MET A 68 11.08 -5.82 -0.65
N SER A 69 11.35 -4.59 -0.20
CA SER A 69 10.74 -3.38 -0.78
C SER A 69 11.44 -3.00 -2.09
N PRO A 70 10.70 -2.68 -3.16
CA PRO A 70 11.28 -2.22 -4.42
C PRO A 70 12.06 -0.90 -4.27
N SER A 71 11.70 -0.08 -3.27
CA SER A 71 12.41 1.18 -2.98
C SER A 71 13.43 1.06 -1.85
N GLY A 72 13.59 -0.11 -1.24
CA GLY A 72 14.38 -0.29 -0.02
C GLY A 72 13.75 0.32 1.24
N ARG A 73 12.62 1.03 1.12
CA ARG A 73 11.96 1.71 2.24
C ARG A 73 10.80 0.90 2.81
N VAL A 74 10.58 1.06 4.11
CA VAL A 74 9.47 0.44 4.85
C VAL A 74 8.52 1.51 5.40
N PRO A 75 7.23 1.18 5.59
CA PRO A 75 6.57 -0.07 5.21
C PRO A 75 6.25 -0.09 3.70
N PHE A 76 5.82 -1.25 3.20
CA PHE A 76 5.25 -1.37 1.85
C PHE A 76 4.03 -2.29 1.84
N VAL A 77 3.11 -2.03 0.93
CA VAL A 77 1.86 -2.77 0.75
C VAL A 77 1.99 -3.69 -0.45
N LYS A 78 1.65 -4.97 -0.26
CA LYS A 78 1.44 -5.92 -1.35
C LYS A 78 -0.05 -6.12 -1.55
N CYS A 79 -0.52 -5.84 -2.77
CA CYS A 79 -1.91 -5.91 -3.17
C CYS A 79 -1.99 -6.68 -4.50
N GLY A 80 -2.13 -8.01 -4.44
CA GLY A 80 -2.10 -8.86 -5.63
C GLY A 80 -0.75 -8.77 -6.36
N ALA A 81 -0.79 -8.32 -7.62
CA ALA A 81 0.40 -8.09 -8.44
C ALA A 81 1.16 -6.79 -8.11
N PHE A 82 0.54 -5.89 -7.34
CA PHE A 82 1.11 -4.57 -7.05
C PHE A 82 1.88 -4.55 -5.74
N ILE A 83 3.03 -3.89 -5.75
CA ILE A 83 3.81 -3.56 -4.56
C ILE A 83 3.96 -2.04 -4.51
N ILE A 84 3.49 -1.44 -3.43
CA ILE A 84 3.46 0.02 -3.26
C ILE A 84 4.21 0.36 -1.99
N SER A 85 5.31 1.08 -2.14
CA SER A 85 6.12 1.58 -1.02
C SER A 85 5.81 3.05 -0.79
N GLU A 86 5.91 3.52 0.46
CA GLU A 86 5.69 4.92 0.85
C GLU A 86 4.22 5.38 0.84
N LEU A 87 3.94 6.43 1.61
CA LEU A 87 2.58 6.91 1.84
C LEU A 87 1.96 7.61 0.62
N GLU A 88 2.70 8.52 -0.02
CA GLU A 88 2.20 9.31 -1.14
C GLU A 88 1.64 8.44 -2.29
N PRO A 89 2.41 7.50 -2.88
CA PRO A 89 1.88 6.65 -3.95
C PRO A 89 0.76 5.72 -3.48
N LEU A 90 0.77 5.30 -2.20
CA LEU A 90 -0.35 4.53 -1.63
C LEU A 90 -1.63 5.36 -1.58
N THR A 91 -1.55 6.63 -1.20
CA THR A 91 -2.73 7.51 -1.19
C THR A 91 -3.28 7.72 -2.59
N SER A 92 -2.41 7.93 -3.58
CA SER A 92 -2.80 8.05 -4.99
C SER A 92 -3.41 6.76 -5.52
N PHE A 93 -2.88 5.59 -5.15
CA PHE A 93 -3.43 4.30 -5.53
C PHE A 93 -4.82 4.07 -4.94
N VAL A 94 -5.00 4.31 -3.63
CA VAL A 94 -6.30 4.19 -2.95
C VAL A 94 -7.33 5.17 -3.50
N ALA A 95 -6.91 6.37 -3.91
CA ALA A 95 -7.81 7.38 -4.47
C ALA A 95 -8.41 6.97 -5.83
N GLN A 96 -7.69 6.16 -6.62
CA GLN A 96 -8.15 5.68 -7.92
C GLN A 96 -9.11 4.48 -7.81
N LYS A 97 -9.11 3.79 -6.67
CA LYS A 97 -9.93 2.60 -6.42
C LYS A 97 -11.42 2.96 -6.31
N PRO A 98 -12.33 2.18 -6.91
CA PRO A 98 -13.75 2.39 -6.74
C PRO A 98 -14.13 2.16 -5.28
N LYS A 99 -14.70 3.19 -4.65
CA LYS A 99 -15.30 3.08 -3.32
C LYS A 99 -16.69 2.50 -3.49
N HIS A 100 -16.99 1.38 -2.84
CA HIS A 100 -18.38 0.94 -2.71
C HIS A 100 -19.13 1.99 -1.89
N ILE A 101 -19.75 2.96 -2.57
CA ILE A 101 -20.78 3.80 -2.00
C ILE A 101 -21.99 2.87 -1.84
N VAL A 102 -22.17 2.33 -0.65
CA VAL A 102 -23.46 1.73 -0.29
C VAL A 102 -24.39 2.92 -0.14
N LEU A 103 -25.18 3.19 -1.19
CA LEU A 103 -26.38 4.01 -1.06
C LEU A 103 -27.25 3.32 0.00
N ARG A 104 -27.08 3.71 1.26
CA ARG A 104 -28.01 3.34 2.34
C ARG A 104 -29.32 4.01 2.01
N HIS A 105 -30.15 3.26 1.28
CA HIS A 105 -31.61 3.25 1.32
C HIS A 105 -32.23 4.51 1.93
N ILE A 106 -32.39 5.55 1.12
CA ILE A 106 -33.46 6.52 1.31
C ILE A 106 -34.73 5.81 0.82
N GLY A 107 -35.34 5.06 1.73
CA GLY A 107 -36.72 4.61 1.59
C GLY A 107 -37.64 5.81 1.81
N TYR A 108 -38.71 5.83 1.00
CA TYR A 108 -39.80 6.79 0.91
C TYR A 108 -40.28 7.41 2.23
#